data_AF-A2SEM8-F1
#
_entry.id   AF-A2SEM8-F1
#
_cell.length_a   1.000
_cell.length_b   1.000
_cell.length_c   1.000
_cell.angle_alpha   90.00
_cell.angle_beta   90.00
_cell.angle_gamma   90.00
#
_symmetry.space_group_name_H-M   'P 1'
#
loop_
_entity.id
_entity.type
_entity.pdbx_description
1 polymer ?
#
loop_
_entity_poly.entity_id
_entity_poly.type
_entity_poly.pdbx_seq_one_letter_code
_entity_poly.pdbx_strand_id
1 'polypeptide(L)'
;MLAMGVLSGCGGGGGGGAPAPAPAPAPAPAPAPAPAPAPAPAPAPAPAPAPAPAPAPAPAPAPAPAPAPAPAPAPAPAPAPAPAPAPAPAPAPAPAPTPLTMSCVEGVSYQCSGADILRTNNGVALTRSGVQVYGRSTGDVLNPTNANIATGLALATGGTAEIRSHRTGGNPDKVVLLLKNMGIRWDAATERPQIIELFDPTGPLDSLSTSRVELGGSGALVYSTLPPSSDLGFYDFGTLGANGTQAHYANNRYFPRSDPARCDTPPCSTELETTGLSFTAGSWPGGARPNVLGGQRLHEDGDIHAGDAPGGGFLPGGNGVGVPFPGSKGVREIVQWSYQYSNIGYWATRDTVDLAEWSVPGSFEHNTARSGIVTYGQVTDPATVPASGTFSYDGFVYGSYAPDGVQDQENFTGDATVMVDYAARTVTVTVFNCVVSGTATPVPVSFVSVINISGTAGEENYATGTIAGGLSGGISNRFFGPVSGGTTPEVGGAFSLTGAGGAAVVAGYIAYR
;
A
#
# COMPACT_ATOMS: atom_id res chain seq x y z
N MET A 1 11.96 -48.92 36.29
CA MET A 1 11.94 -50.39 36.23
C MET A 1 13.11 -50.84 35.37
N LEU A 2 13.99 -51.68 35.96
CA LEU A 2 14.95 -52.66 35.37
C LEU A 2 15.82 -52.25 34.15
N ALA A 3 17.11 -52.57 34.02
CA ALA A 3 18.04 -53.46 34.73
C ALA A 3 19.49 -53.08 34.25
N MET A 4 20.51 -53.04 35.14
CA MET A 4 21.59 -54.06 35.35
C MET A 4 22.30 -54.51 34.06
N GLY A 5 23.62 -54.67 33.98
CA GLY A 5 24.78 -54.71 34.89
C GLY A 5 26.03 -54.88 33.99
N VAL A 6 27.28 -54.74 34.43
CA VAL A 6 28.03 -55.77 35.20
C VAL A 6 29.30 -55.14 35.78
N LEU A 7 29.60 -55.62 36.99
CA LEU A 7 30.67 -55.34 37.94
C LEU A 7 32.08 -55.81 37.53
N SER A 8 33.04 -55.29 38.31
CA SER A 8 34.22 -55.98 38.92
C SER A 8 35.56 -55.46 38.41
N GLY A 9 36.54 -55.03 39.20
CA GLY A 9 36.71 -55.02 40.66
C GLY A 9 38.20 -54.79 41.00
N CYS A 10 38.48 -54.42 42.26
CA CYS A 10 39.79 -54.35 42.95
C CYS A 10 40.73 -53.19 42.52
N GLY A 11 40.98 -52.18 43.35
CA GLY A 11 41.83 -52.22 44.56
C GLY A 11 43.28 -51.91 44.14
N GLY A 12 44.06 -50.99 44.67
CA GLY A 12 44.08 -50.16 45.87
C GLY A 12 45.57 -49.76 46.06
N GLY A 13 45.85 -48.67 46.78
CA GLY A 13 47.21 -48.38 47.28
C GLY A 13 47.87 -47.15 46.68
N GLY A 14 48.07 -46.14 47.54
CA GLY A 14 48.63 -44.84 47.21
C GLY A 14 50.16 -44.78 47.18
N GLY A 15 50.66 -43.57 46.91
CA GLY A 15 52.07 -43.23 46.98
C GLY A 15 52.31 -41.89 46.30
N GLY A 16 52.57 -40.85 47.09
CA GLY A 16 52.76 -39.48 46.61
C GLY A 16 53.98 -39.32 45.69
N GLY A 17 53.82 -38.46 44.69
CA GLY A 17 54.88 -37.90 43.87
C GLY A 17 54.41 -36.55 43.33
N ALA A 18 55.20 -35.50 43.56
CA ALA A 18 54.92 -34.14 43.15
C ALA A 18 54.61 -34.02 41.64
N PRO A 19 53.75 -33.07 41.22
CA PRO A 19 53.41 -32.91 39.82
C PRO A 19 54.63 -32.48 38.99
N ALA A 20 54.92 -33.24 37.94
CA ALA A 20 55.90 -32.89 36.92
C ALA A 20 55.45 -31.61 36.18
N PRO A 21 56.38 -30.70 35.81
CA PRO A 21 56.05 -29.47 35.12
C PRO A 21 55.44 -29.73 33.74
N ALA A 22 54.43 -28.93 33.39
CA ALA A 22 53.72 -29.00 32.12
C ALA A 22 54.66 -28.75 30.93
N PRO A 23 54.49 -29.47 29.79
CA PRO A 23 55.28 -29.24 28.58
C PRO A 23 55.12 -27.80 28.06
N ALA A 24 56.22 -27.21 27.59
CA ALA A 24 56.22 -25.88 26.98
C ALA A 24 55.38 -25.87 25.67
N PRO A 25 54.64 -24.77 25.38
CA PRO A 25 53.85 -24.66 24.15
C PRO A 25 54.70 -24.78 22.89
N ALA A 26 54.18 -25.48 21.88
CA ALA A 26 54.81 -25.60 20.57
C ALA A 26 54.87 -24.23 19.85
N PRO A 27 55.92 -23.94 19.06
CA PRO A 27 56.03 -22.69 18.31
C PRO A 27 54.88 -22.49 17.32
N ALA A 28 54.40 -21.24 17.21
CA ALA A 28 53.37 -20.86 16.27
C ALA A 28 53.84 -21.06 14.80
N PRO A 29 52.96 -21.53 13.89
CA PRO A 29 53.29 -21.68 12.48
C PRO A 29 53.69 -20.35 11.83
N ALA A 30 54.67 -20.40 10.93
CA ALA A 30 55.13 -19.24 10.17
C ALA A 30 54.02 -18.71 9.23
N PRO A 31 53.92 -17.39 9.00
CA PRO A 31 52.93 -16.79 8.10
C PRO A 31 53.05 -17.31 6.67
N ALA A 32 51.91 -17.58 6.03
CA ALA A 32 51.85 -17.99 4.64
C ALA A 32 52.32 -16.86 3.68
N PRO A 33 53.00 -17.18 2.57
CA PRO A 33 53.45 -16.18 1.60
C PRO A 33 52.28 -15.38 0.99
N ALA A 34 52.51 -14.09 0.77
CA ALA A 34 51.55 -13.19 0.14
C ALA A 34 51.22 -13.63 -1.31
N PRO A 35 49.95 -13.55 -1.75
CA PRO A 35 49.56 -13.88 -3.12
C PRO A 35 50.25 -13.01 -4.16
N ALA A 36 50.63 -13.61 -5.30
CA ALA A 36 51.22 -12.91 -6.43
C ALA A 36 50.21 -11.95 -7.10
N PRO A 37 50.66 -10.81 -7.66
CA PRO A 37 49.77 -9.86 -8.34
C PRO A 37 49.04 -10.48 -9.54
N ALA A 38 47.76 -10.14 -9.70
CA ALA A 38 46.94 -10.57 -10.82
C ALA A 38 47.44 -9.98 -12.16
N PRO A 39 47.38 -10.73 -13.28
CA PRO A 39 47.74 -10.24 -14.60
C PRO A 39 46.88 -9.05 -15.05
N ALA A 40 47.49 -8.11 -15.77
CA ALA A 40 46.79 -6.96 -16.35
C ALA A 40 45.75 -7.40 -17.40
N PRO A 41 44.57 -6.75 -17.47
CA PRO A 41 43.55 -7.07 -18.47
C PRO A 41 44.02 -6.86 -19.92
N ALA A 42 43.63 -7.78 -20.80
CA ALA A 42 43.91 -7.68 -22.23
C ALA A 42 43.14 -6.50 -22.88
N PRO A 43 43.69 -5.85 -23.93
CA PRO A 43 43.02 -4.75 -24.62
C PRO A 43 41.70 -5.17 -25.28
N ALA A 44 40.70 -4.29 -25.21
CA ALA A 44 39.38 -4.50 -25.82
C ALA A 44 39.45 -4.59 -27.36
N PRO A 45 38.66 -5.47 -28.00
CA PRO A 45 38.59 -5.55 -29.46
C PRO A 45 38.06 -4.26 -30.10
N ALA A 46 38.59 -3.94 -31.29
CA ALA A 46 38.17 -2.77 -32.06
C ALA A 46 36.71 -2.90 -32.55
N PRO A 47 35.93 -1.79 -32.59
CA PRO A 47 34.54 -1.81 -33.04
C PRO A 47 34.40 -2.26 -34.50
N ALA A 48 33.37 -3.08 -34.77
CA ALA A 48 33.02 -3.52 -36.11
C ALA A 48 32.48 -2.36 -36.97
N PRO A 49 32.72 -2.35 -38.30
CA PRO A 49 32.24 -1.31 -39.20
C PRO A 49 30.71 -1.22 -39.24
N ALA A 50 30.19 0.01 -39.31
CA ALA A 50 28.76 0.30 -39.39
C ALA A 50 28.14 -0.22 -40.71
N PRO A 51 26.92 -0.79 -40.67
CA PRO A 51 26.20 -1.22 -41.87
C PRO A 51 25.87 -0.05 -42.81
N ALA A 52 25.93 -0.31 -44.12
CA ALA A 52 25.59 0.67 -45.16
C ALA A 52 24.08 1.00 -45.16
N PRO A 53 23.69 2.26 -45.47
CA PRO A 53 22.28 2.66 -45.50
C PRO A 53 21.47 1.93 -46.57
N ALA A 54 20.24 1.55 -46.22
CA ALA A 54 19.29 0.93 -47.13
C ALA A 54 18.76 1.93 -48.18
N PRO A 55 18.42 1.48 -49.40
CA PRO A 55 17.89 2.35 -50.46
C PRO A 55 16.53 2.98 -50.12
N ALA A 56 16.34 4.23 -50.53
CA ALA A 56 15.11 4.99 -50.32
C ALA A 56 13.90 4.38 -51.08
N PRO A 57 12.71 4.31 -50.47
CA PRO A 57 11.50 3.83 -51.14
C PRO A 57 11.06 4.74 -52.30
N ALA A 58 10.51 4.12 -53.35
CA ALA A 58 9.98 4.81 -54.52
C ALA A 58 8.71 5.64 -54.20
N PRO A 59 8.49 6.80 -54.86
CA PRO A 59 7.32 7.66 -54.60
C PRO A 59 5.99 6.99 -54.96
N ALA A 60 4.98 7.19 -54.12
CA ALA A 60 3.62 6.71 -54.35
C ALA A 60 2.90 7.50 -55.47
N PRO A 61 1.98 6.87 -56.24
CA PRO A 61 1.22 7.52 -57.31
C PRO A 61 0.27 8.61 -56.80
N ALA A 62 0.14 9.69 -57.58
CA ALA A 62 -0.72 10.84 -57.27
C ALA A 62 -2.23 10.47 -57.30
N PRO A 63 -3.04 10.96 -56.33
CA PRO A 63 -4.48 10.74 -56.32
C PRO A 63 -5.21 11.41 -57.50
N ALA A 64 -6.26 10.76 -57.98
CA ALA A 64 -7.12 11.25 -59.05
C ALA A 64 -7.96 12.49 -58.62
N PRO A 65 -8.28 13.42 -59.55
CA PRO A 65 -9.02 14.64 -59.23
C PRO A 65 -10.46 14.38 -58.77
N ALA A 66 -10.89 15.14 -57.74
CA ALA A 66 -12.25 15.10 -57.21
C ALA A 66 -13.29 15.72 -58.18
N PRO A 67 -14.53 15.21 -58.22
CA PRO A 67 -15.61 15.78 -59.03
C PRO A 67 -16.01 17.20 -58.62
N ALA A 68 -16.38 18.03 -59.61
CA ALA A 68 -16.81 19.40 -59.42
C ALA A 68 -18.13 19.52 -58.61
N PRO A 69 -18.24 20.46 -57.65
CA PRO A 69 -19.47 20.68 -56.89
C PRO A 69 -20.62 21.22 -57.74
N ALA A 70 -21.84 20.76 -57.43
CA ALA A 70 -23.08 21.23 -58.05
C ALA A 70 -23.43 22.68 -57.64
N PRO A 71 -24.17 23.43 -58.48
CA PRO A 71 -24.50 24.84 -58.21
C PRO A 71 -25.40 25.02 -56.97
N ALA A 72 -25.10 26.06 -56.20
CA ALA A 72 -25.83 26.43 -54.98
C ALA A 72 -27.25 26.98 -55.29
N PRO A 73 -28.29 26.60 -54.53
CA PRO A 73 -29.63 27.17 -54.65
C PRO A 73 -29.68 28.65 -54.23
N ALA A 74 -30.61 29.40 -54.84
CA ALA A 74 -30.83 30.82 -54.58
C ALA A 74 -31.31 31.08 -53.12
N PRO A 75 -30.89 32.19 -52.48
CA PRO A 75 -31.26 32.48 -51.09
C PRO A 75 -32.76 32.78 -50.92
N ALA A 76 -33.36 32.22 -49.89
CA ALA A 76 -34.73 32.51 -49.47
C ALA A 76 -34.83 33.89 -48.77
N PRO A 77 -36.01 34.55 -48.81
CA PRO A 77 -36.22 35.85 -48.18
C PRO A 77 -35.99 35.86 -46.67
N ALA A 78 -35.44 36.96 -46.16
CA ALA A 78 -35.09 37.15 -44.75
C ALA A 78 -36.34 37.14 -43.83
N PRO A 79 -36.34 36.35 -42.73
CA PRO A 79 -37.41 36.36 -41.74
C PRO A 79 -37.47 37.69 -40.95
N ALA A 80 -38.68 38.07 -40.55
CA ALA A 80 -38.92 39.23 -39.71
C ALA A 80 -38.27 39.09 -38.31
N PRO A 81 -37.83 40.20 -37.67
CA PRO A 81 -37.15 40.15 -36.37
C PRO A 81 -38.01 39.51 -35.27
N ALA A 82 -37.43 38.55 -34.55
CA ALA A 82 -38.07 37.89 -33.42
C ALA A 82 -38.18 38.84 -32.21
N PRO A 83 -39.25 38.73 -31.39
CA PRO A 83 -39.39 39.48 -30.15
C PRO A 83 -38.22 39.25 -29.18
N ALA A 84 -37.86 40.29 -28.43
CA ALA A 84 -36.79 40.25 -27.44
C ALA A 84 -37.05 39.14 -26.39
N PRO A 85 -36.03 38.31 -26.05
CA PRO A 85 -36.18 37.25 -25.05
C PRO A 85 -36.59 37.80 -23.68
N ALA A 86 -37.52 37.11 -23.02
CA ALA A 86 -37.86 37.38 -21.64
C ALA A 86 -36.62 37.19 -20.73
N PRO A 87 -36.47 37.98 -19.64
CA PRO A 87 -35.36 37.84 -18.71
C PRO A 87 -35.25 36.41 -18.18
N ALA A 88 -34.04 35.85 -18.21
CA ALA A 88 -33.78 34.52 -17.70
C ALA A 88 -34.16 34.43 -16.20
N PRO A 89 -34.82 33.35 -15.75
CA PRO A 89 -35.09 33.12 -14.34
C PRO A 89 -33.79 33.19 -13.52
N ALA A 90 -33.88 33.80 -12.34
CA ALA A 90 -32.76 33.82 -11.41
C ALA A 90 -32.26 32.39 -11.14
N PRO A 91 -30.93 32.15 -11.07
CA PRO A 91 -30.39 30.83 -10.77
C PRO A 91 -30.99 30.27 -9.48
N ALA A 92 -31.38 29.00 -9.51
CA ALA A 92 -31.84 28.31 -8.31
C ALA A 92 -30.74 28.40 -7.22
N PRO A 93 -31.11 28.55 -5.94
CA PRO A 93 -30.16 28.52 -4.84
C PRO A 93 -29.31 27.25 -4.92
N ALA A 94 -28.00 27.39 -4.69
CA ALA A 94 -27.10 26.23 -4.64
C ALA A 94 -27.60 25.24 -3.57
N PRO A 95 -27.62 23.93 -3.86
CA PRO A 95 -28.03 22.92 -2.89
C PRO A 95 -27.17 23.01 -1.63
N ALA A 96 -27.79 22.81 -0.47
CA ALA A 96 -27.09 22.79 0.80
C ALA A 96 -25.96 21.74 0.77
N PRO A 97 -24.78 22.03 1.32
CA PRO A 97 -23.68 21.08 1.38
C PRO A 97 -24.13 19.82 2.13
N THR A 98 -23.85 18.65 1.55
CA THR A 98 -24.13 17.38 2.22
C THR A 98 -23.13 17.23 3.38
N PRO A 99 -23.59 16.97 4.62
CA PRO A 99 -22.70 16.81 5.77
C PRO A 99 -21.65 15.74 5.54
N LEU A 100 -20.41 15.99 5.98
CA LEU A 100 -19.33 15.01 5.93
C LEU A 100 -19.46 13.97 7.05
N THR A 101 -20.46 13.10 6.94
CA THR A 101 -20.75 12.01 7.90
C THR A 101 -20.25 10.66 7.40
N MET A 102 -19.94 9.75 8.32
CA MET A 102 -19.55 8.38 7.97
C MET A 102 -20.74 7.56 7.47
N SER A 103 -20.56 6.89 6.33
CA SER A 103 -21.49 5.89 5.80
C SER A 103 -20.71 4.70 5.23
N CYS A 104 -20.90 3.52 5.82
CA CYS A 104 -20.37 2.25 5.33
C CYS A 104 -21.44 1.48 4.57
N VAL A 105 -21.09 0.93 3.41
CA VAL A 105 -22.02 0.15 2.59
C VAL A 105 -22.29 -1.23 3.20
N GLU A 106 -21.37 -1.77 4.00
CA GLU A 106 -21.50 -3.02 4.75
C GLU A 106 -22.37 -2.91 6.01
N GLY A 107 -22.74 -1.69 6.40
CA GLY A 107 -23.58 -1.43 7.57
C GLY A 107 -22.85 -0.93 8.81
N VAL A 108 -23.58 -0.84 9.92
CA VAL A 108 -23.17 -0.11 11.14
C VAL A 108 -22.03 -0.75 11.93
N SER A 109 -21.73 -2.03 11.69
CA SER A 109 -20.60 -2.72 12.31
C SER A 109 -19.26 -2.37 11.67
N TYR A 110 -19.27 -1.59 10.58
CA TYR A 110 -18.07 -1.14 9.90
C TYR A 110 -17.78 0.34 10.16
N GLN A 111 -16.48 0.66 10.20
CA GLN A 111 -15.95 2.00 10.00
C GLN A 111 -15.19 2.04 8.69
N CYS A 112 -15.49 3.02 7.83
CA CYS A 112 -14.96 3.08 6.47
C CYS A 112 -14.40 4.47 6.19
N SER A 113 -13.26 4.55 5.51
CA SER A 113 -12.66 5.84 5.12
C SER A 113 -13.42 6.54 4.00
N GLY A 114 -14.18 5.80 3.19
CA GLY A 114 -14.97 6.32 2.07
C GLY A 114 -14.26 6.16 0.72
N ALA A 115 -15.04 5.81 -0.30
CA ALA A 115 -14.56 5.36 -1.61
C ALA A 115 -14.07 6.49 -2.56
N ASP A 116 -14.39 7.74 -2.26
CA ASP A 116 -14.13 8.88 -3.15
C ASP A 116 -13.35 9.99 -2.45
N ILE A 117 -12.40 10.56 -3.20
CA ILE A 117 -11.77 11.83 -2.84
C ILE A 117 -12.75 12.95 -3.20
N LEU A 118 -13.16 13.71 -2.19
CA LEU A 118 -14.00 14.89 -2.37
C LEU A 118 -13.19 16.07 -2.93
N ARG A 119 -11.98 16.22 -2.41
CA ARG A 119 -10.97 17.20 -2.84
C ARG A 119 -9.62 16.92 -2.20
N THR A 120 -8.59 17.56 -2.72
CA THR A 120 -7.25 17.56 -2.12
C THR A 120 -6.88 18.96 -1.67
N ASN A 121 -6.57 19.13 -0.39
CA ASN A 121 -6.12 20.40 0.18
C ASN A 121 -4.67 20.25 0.65
N ASN A 122 -3.80 21.12 0.14
CA ASN A 122 -2.38 21.13 0.49
C ASN A 122 -1.66 19.78 0.27
N GLY A 123 -2.13 18.95 -0.66
CA GLY A 123 -1.57 17.60 -0.89
C GLY A 123 -2.14 16.50 0.01
N VAL A 124 -3.12 16.81 0.87
CA VAL A 124 -3.86 15.81 1.66
C VAL A 124 -5.27 15.66 1.10
N ALA A 125 -5.64 14.43 0.73
CA ALA A 125 -6.94 14.13 0.15
C ALA A 125 -8.00 13.96 1.26
N LEU A 126 -9.12 14.67 1.13
CA LEU A 126 -10.29 14.54 1.99
C LEU A 126 -11.29 13.57 1.35
N THR A 127 -11.73 12.59 2.12
CA THR A 127 -12.85 11.70 1.77
C THR A 127 -14.05 12.00 2.67
N ARG A 128 -15.18 11.32 2.46
CA ARG A 128 -16.36 11.47 3.32
C ARG A 128 -16.05 11.25 4.80
N SER A 129 -15.24 10.22 5.10
CA SER A 129 -15.04 9.74 6.47
C SER A 129 -13.59 9.76 6.95
N GLY A 130 -12.67 10.32 6.15
CA GLY A 130 -11.26 10.29 6.46
C GLY A 130 -10.44 11.29 5.67
N VAL A 131 -9.13 11.19 5.84
CA VAL A 131 -8.11 11.93 5.10
C VAL A 131 -7.01 10.96 4.72
N GLN A 132 -6.44 11.12 3.54
CA GLN A 132 -5.41 10.21 3.06
C GLN A 132 -4.27 10.92 2.34
N VAL A 133 -3.10 10.31 2.46
CA VAL A 133 -1.88 10.66 1.74
C VAL A 133 -1.22 9.36 1.30
N TYR A 134 -0.55 9.39 0.16
CA TYR A 134 0.23 8.24 -0.27
C TYR A 134 1.40 8.70 -1.14
N GLY A 135 2.36 7.81 -1.27
CA GLY A 135 3.46 7.99 -2.20
C GLY A 135 3.75 6.70 -2.96
N ARG A 136 4.65 6.84 -3.93
CA ARG A 136 5.13 5.77 -4.79
C ARG A 136 6.65 5.76 -4.71
N SER A 137 7.26 4.60 -4.90
CA SER A 137 8.72 4.52 -5.03
C SER A 137 9.20 5.46 -6.13
N THR A 138 10.31 6.15 -5.93
CA THR A 138 10.96 6.96 -6.98
C THR A 138 11.50 6.07 -8.10
N GLY A 139 11.71 4.78 -7.83
CA GLY A 139 12.01 3.75 -8.84
C GLY A 139 10.80 3.30 -9.69
N ASP A 140 9.56 3.72 -9.36
CA ASP A 140 8.34 3.45 -10.14
C ASP A 140 8.29 4.26 -11.47
N VAL A 141 9.30 5.09 -11.71
CA VAL A 141 9.48 5.87 -12.93
C VAL A 141 10.21 4.99 -13.95
N LEU A 142 9.84 5.05 -15.23
CA LEU A 142 10.21 4.18 -16.37
C LEU A 142 11.73 3.99 -16.70
N ASN A 143 12.64 4.09 -15.73
CA ASN A 143 14.02 3.61 -15.76
C ASN A 143 14.59 3.69 -14.32
N PRO A 144 14.37 2.69 -13.46
CA PRO A 144 15.06 2.66 -12.18
C PRO A 144 16.58 2.57 -12.42
N THR A 145 17.38 3.30 -11.64
CA THR A 145 18.85 3.21 -11.67
C THR A 145 19.37 1.82 -11.27
N ASN A 146 18.49 1.01 -10.67
CA ASN A 146 18.67 -0.42 -10.41
C ASN A 146 17.34 -1.15 -10.67
N ALA A 147 17.27 -1.94 -11.74
CA ALA A 147 16.06 -2.67 -12.14
C ALA A 147 15.52 -3.66 -11.09
N ASN A 148 16.27 -3.93 -10.02
CA ASN A 148 15.95 -4.95 -9.03
C ASN A 148 15.31 -4.43 -7.73
N ILE A 149 15.14 -3.11 -7.55
CA ILE A 149 14.54 -2.53 -6.32
C ILE A 149 13.69 -1.28 -6.60
N ALA A 150 12.47 -1.27 -6.05
CA ALA A 150 11.68 -0.04 -5.88
C ALA A 150 12.16 0.68 -4.61
N THR A 151 12.83 1.82 -4.77
CA THR A 151 13.32 2.63 -3.63
C THR A 151 12.76 4.03 -3.67
N GLY A 152 13.03 4.81 -2.62
CA GLY A 152 12.55 6.19 -2.46
C GLY A 152 11.07 6.28 -2.15
N LEU A 153 10.63 7.52 -1.94
CA LEU A 153 9.22 7.87 -1.79
C LEU A 153 8.96 9.21 -2.48
N ALA A 154 8.12 9.21 -3.49
CA ALA A 154 7.59 10.39 -4.15
C ALA A 154 6.10 10.54 -3.78
N LEU A 155 5.70 11.71 -3.29
CA LEU A 155 4.29 11.99 -2.99
C LEU A 155 3.43 11.85 -4.25
N ALA A 156 2.27 11.24 -4.11
CA ALA A 156 1.33 11.02 -5.20
C ALA A 156 -0.09 11.49 -4.85
N THR A 157 -0.89 11.71 -5.90
CA THR A 157 -2.29 12.17 -5.77
C THR A 157 -3.17 11.47 -6.81
N GLY A 158 -4.49 11.55 -6.62
CA GLY A 158 -5.49 11.06 -7.58
C GLY A 158 -6.00 9.64 -7.32
N GLY A 159 -5.25 8.82 -6.59
CA GLY A 159 -5.69 7.48 -6.16
C GLY A 159 -6.38 7.46 -4.80
N THR A 160 -7.34 6.55 -4.62
CA THR A 160 -8.08 6.35 -3.37
C THR A 160 -7.73 5.00 -2.75
N ALA A 161 -7.33 5.03 -1.48
CA ALA A 161 -7.36 3.89 -0.58
C ALA A 161 -8.60 3.97 0.32
N GLU A 162 -9.53 3.05 0.11
CA GLU A 162 -10.65 2.85 1.01
C GLU A 162 -10.32 1.73 2.00
N ILE A 163 -10.41 2.02 3.29
CA ILE A 163 -10.27 1.01 4.34
C ILE A 163 -11.65 0.80 4.95
N ARG A 164 -12.09 -0.46 5.05
CA ARG A 164 -13.34 -0.87 5.71
C ARG A 164 -12.98 -1.80 6.85
N SER A 165 -13.20 -1.35 8.08
CA SER A 165 -12.85 -2.07 9.30
C SER A 165 -14.11 -2.53 10.03
N HIS A 166 -14.34 -3.83 10.06
CA HIS A 166 -15.39 -4.42 10.89
C HIS A 166 -14.97 -4.34 12.36
N ARG A 167 -15.92 -4.05 13.26
CA ARG A 167 -15.67 -3.99 14.70
C ARG A 167 -16.60 -4.90 15.48
N THR A 168 -16.01 -5.76 16.31
CA THR A 168 -16.72 -6.59 17.30
C THR A 168 -16.34 -6.13 18.71
N GLY A 169 -17.34 -5.81 19.53
CA GLY A 169 -17.09 -5.31 20.89
C GLY A 169 -16.27 -4.02 20.93
N GLY A 170 -16.32 -3.22 19.86
CA GLY A 170 -15.53 -1.99 19.72
C GLY A 170 -14.10 -2.20 19.24
N ASN A 171 -13.63 -3.43 18.99
CA ASN A 171 -12.28 -3.69 18.45
C ASN A 171 -12.33 -4.11 16.98
N PRO A 172 -11.39 -3.65 16.15
CA PRO A 172 -11.32 -4.09 14.76
C PRO A 172 -10.87 -5.55 14.69
N ASP A 173 -11.58 -6.36 13.92
CA ASP A 173 -11.33 -7.81 13.77
C ASP A 173 -11.29 -8.30 12.32
N LYS A 174 -11.81 -7.49 11.37
CA LYS A 174 -11.66 -7.70 9.92
C LYS A 174 -11.36 -6.38 9.23
N VAL A 175 -10.50 -6.41 8.22
CA VAL A 175 -10.17 -5.23 7.43
C VAL A 175 -10.22 -5.53 5.94
N VAL A 176 -10.82 -4.64 5.18
CA VAL A 176 -10.73 -4.63 3.72
C VAL A 176 -9.99 -3.38 3.27
N LEU A 177 -9.06 -3.55 2.34
CA LEU A 177 -8.39 -2.47 1.63
C LEU A 177 -8.84 -2.48 0.17
N LEU A 178 -9.39 -1.36 -0.31
CA LEU A 178 -9.73 -1.17 -1.71
C LEU A 178 -8.84 -0.08 -2.29
N LEU A 179 -8.10 -0.41 -3.35
CA LEU A 179 -7.20 0.53 -4.01
C LEU A 179 -7.71 0.82 -5.42
N LYS A 180 -7.90 2.10 -5.72
CA LYS A 180 -8.37 2.58 -7.03
C LYS A 180 -7.51 3.75 -7.48
N ASN A 181 -7.22 3.83 -8.78
CA ASN A 181 -6.52 4.97 -9.38
C ASN A 181 -5.09 5.22 -8.80
N MET A 182 -4.40 4.16 -8.37
CA MET A 182 -3.08 4.24 -7.74
C MET A 182 -1.92 4.38 -8.74
N GLY A 183 -2.21 4.38 -10.05
CA GLY A 183 -1.21 4.35 -11.11
C GLY A 183 -0.50 3.00 -11.22
N ILE A 184 -1.09 1.94 -10.66
CA ILE A 184 -0.60 0.57 -10.83
C ILE A 184 -1.04 0.13 -12.22
N ARG A 185 -0.08 -0.17 -13.10
CA ARG A 185 -0.33 -0.61 -14.47
C ARG A 185 0.17 -2.03 -14.62
N TRP A 186 -0.56 -2.84 -15.38
CA TRP A 186 -0.14 -4.20 -15.73
C TRP A 186 0.49 -4.26 -17.13
N ASP A 187 0.17 -3.30 -18.02
CA ASP A 187 0.63 -3.22 -19.43
C ASP A 187 1.40 -1.90 -19.73
N ALA A 188 1.84 -1.19 -18.69
CA ALA A 188 2.43 0.16 -18.74
C ALA A 188 1.56 1.27 -19.37
N ALA A 189 0.38 0.98 -19.92
CA ALA A 189 -0.49 1.95 -20.60
C ALA A 189 -1.80 2.19 -19.84
N THR A 190 -2.37 1.13 -19.28
CA THR A 190 -3.69 1.03 -18.69
C THR A 190 -3.57 0.78 -17.20
N GLU A 191 -4.39 1.49 -16.44
CA GLU A 191 -4.51 1.28 -15.00
C GLU A 191 -5.18 -0.06 -14.70
N ARG A 192 -4.68 -0.76 -13.67
CA ARG A 192 -5.32 -1.96 -13.16
C ARG A 192 -6.75 -1.64 -12.68
N PRO A 193 -7.67 -2.60 -12.80
CA PRO A 193 -8.95 -2.52 -12.11
C PRO A 193 -8.77 -2.30 -10.60
N GLN A 194 -9.83 -1.89 -9.93
CA GLN A 194 -9.80 -1.71 -8.48
C GLN A 194 -9.38 -3.01 -7.78
N ILE A 195 -8.35 -2.89 -6.95
CA ILE A 195 -7.81 -3.98 -6.14
C ILE A 195 -8.64 -4.07 -4.86
N ILE A 196 -9.02 -5.28 -4.45
CA ILE A 196 -9.79 -5.54 -3.23
C ILE A 196 -9.04 -6.58 -2.41
N GLU A 197 -8.58 -6.19 -1.23
CA GLU A 197 -7.80 -7.04 -0.33
C GLU A 197 -8.57 -7.28 0.96
N LEU A 198 -8.87 -8.54 1.27
CA LEU A 198 -9.54 -8.93 2.51
C LEU A 198 -8.54 -9.52 3.51
N PHE A 199 -8.51 -8.93 4.69
CA PHE A 199 -7.81 -9.42 5.86
C PHE A 199 -8.84 -9.92 6.88
N ASP A 200 -9.18 -11.20 6.82
CA ASP A 200 -10.09 -11.86 7.77
C ASP A 200 -9.39 -13.06 8.43
N PRO A 201 -9.20 -13.07 9.77
CA PRO A 201 -8.61 -14.18 10.51
C PRO A 201 -9.64 -15.25 10.92
N THR A 202 -10.94 -14.99 10.73
CA THR A 202 -12.04 -15.82 11.28
C THR A 202 -12.66 -16.78 10.27
N GLY A 203 -12.36 -16.64 8.98
CA GLY A 203 -12.69 -17.67 8.01
C GLY A 203 -11.79 -18.88 8.25
N PRO A 204 -12.30 -20.13 8.29
CA PRO A 204 -11.40 -21.27 8.24
C PRO A 204 -10.55 -21.14 6.99
N LEU A 205 -9.26 -21.43 7.12
CA LEU A 205 -8.26 -21.27 6.06
C LEU A 205 -8.68 -22.01 4.76
N ASP A 206 -9.62 -22.96 4.83
CA ASP A 206 -10.26 -23.68 3.72
C ASP A 206 -11.44 -22.96 3.01
N SER A 207 -12.18 -22.09 3.71
CA SER A 207 -13.35 -21.39 3.15
C SER A 207 -12.99 -20.09 2.44
N LEU A 208 -11.90 -19.44 2.89
CA LEU A 208 -11.32 -18.27 2.23
C LEU A 208 -10.38 -18.68 1.09
N SER A 209 -9.80 -19.89 1.11
CA SER A 209 -9.01 -20.41 -0.02
C SER A 209 -9.87 -20.86 -1.20
N THR A 210 -11.18 -21.02 -1.00
CA THR A 210 -12.16 -21.40 -2.03
C THR A 210 -13.05 -20.24 -2.47
N SER A 211 -12.90 -19.04 -1.90
CA SER A 211 -13.79 -17.90 -2.17
C SER A 211 -13.01 -16.67 -2.63
N ARG A 212 -13.52 -15.98 -3.66
CA ARG A 212 -13.10 -14.63 -4.07
C ARG A 212 -14.01 -13.57 -3.47
N VAL A 213 -13.48 -12.37 -3.31
CA VAL A 213 -14.21 -11.19 -2.84
C VAL A 213 -14.39 -10.22 -4.00
N GLU A 214 -15.64 -9.81 -4.23
CA GLU A 214 -16.04 -8.88 -5.27
C GLU A 214 -16.86 -7.74 -4.65
N LEU A 215 -17.07 -6.66 -5.41
CA LEU A 215 -18.09 -5.67 -5.08
C LEU A 215 -19.39 -5.97 -5.83
N GLY A 216 -20.49 -6.08 -5.10
CA GLY A 216 -21.83 -6.13 -5.67
C GLY A 216 -22.27 -4.78 -6.23
N GLY A 217 -23.46 -4.74 -6.85
CA GLY A 217 -24.01 -3.51 -7.46
C GLY A 217 -24.24 -2.34 -6.48
N SER A 218 -24.30 -2.60 -5.17
CA SER A 218 -24.37 -1.57 -4.13
C SER A 218 -22.99 -1.03 -3.71
N GLY A 219 -21.90 -1.70 -4.08
CA GLY A 219 -20.55 -1.47 -3.57
C GLY A 219 -20.20 -2.30 -2.32
N ALA A 220 -21.14 -3.10 -1.79
CA ALA A 220 -20.89 -4.03 -0.68
C ALA A 220 -20.06 -5.25 -1.12
N LEU A 221 -19.35 -5.85 -0.16
CA LEU A 221 -18.60 -7.09 -0.37
C LEU A 221 -19.55 -8.24 -0.73
N VAL A 222 -19.20 -8.98 -1.77
CA VAL A 222 -19.86 -10.22 -2.20
C VAL A 222 -18.80 -11.31 -2.25
N TYR A 223 -19.14 -12.49 -1.73
CA TYR A 223 -18.26 -13.65 -1.70
C TYR A 223 -18.77 -14.68 -2.71
N SER A 224 -17.89 -15.16 -3.57
CA SER A 224 -18.22 -16.17 -4.57
C SER A 224 -17.15 -17.25 -4.62
N THR A 225 -17.53 -18.49 -4.93
CA THR A 225 -16.58 -19.61 -4.98
C THR A 225 -15.65 -19.46 -6.20
N LEU A 226 -14.35 -19.68 -6.00
CA LEU A 226 -13.37 -19.78 -7.07
C LEU A 226 -13.50 -21.13 -7.79
N PRO A 227 -13.41 -21.17 -9.13
CA PRO A 227 -13.28 -22.43 -9.87
C PRO A 227 -12.03 -23.22 -9.45
N PRO A 228 -12.00 -24.56 -9.61
CA PRO A 228 -10.82 -25.39 -9.36
C PRO A 228 -9.62 -24.93 -10.19
N SER A 229 -8.38 -25.07 -9.68
CA SER A 229 -7.16 -24.56 -10.37
C SER A 229 -6.95 -25.17 -11.76
N SER A 230 -7.56 -26.34 -11.99
CA SER A 230 -7.57 -27.06 -13.25
C SER A 230 -8.56 -26.50 -14.30
N ASP A 231 -9.39 -25.52 -13.96
CA ASP A 231 -10.31 -24.88 -14.91
C ASP A 231 -9.57 -23.91 -15.83
N LEU A 232 -9.04 -24.45 -16.93
CA LEU A 232 -8.37 -23.64 -17.94
C LEU A 232 -9.33 -22.65 -18.60
N GLY A 233 -10.64 -22.93 -18.71
CA GLY A 233 -11.57 -21.94 -19.28
C GLY A 233 -11.65 -20.64 -18.47
N PHE A 234 -11.39 -20.73 -17.17
CA PHE A 234 -11.36 -19.60 -16.24
C PHE A 234 -9.95 -19.05 -16.01
N TYR A 235 -8.92 -19.89 -16.09
CA TYR A 235 -7.52 -19.56 -15.78
C TYR A 235 -6.56 -19.52 -17.01
N ASP A 236 -7.07 -19.54 -18.24
CA ASP A 236 -6.28 -19.53 -19.49
C ASP A 236 -5.84 -18.12 -19.90
N PHE A 237 -4.96 -17.55 -19.10
CA PHE A 237 -4.47 -16.21 -19.36
C PHE A 237 -3.53 -16.15 -20.58
N GLY A 238 -2.73 -17.19 -20.84
CA GLY A 238 -1.81 -17.17 -22.01
C GLY A 238 -2.45 -17.20 -23.36
N THR A 239 -3.62 -17.83 -23.50
CA THR A 239 -4.35 -17.79 -24.77
C THR A 239 -5.21 -16.54 -24.87
N LEU A 240 -5.73 -16.05 -23.74
CA LEU A 240 -6.61 -14.86 -23.71
C LEU A 240 -5.84 -13.53 -23.77
N GLY A 241 -4.62 -13.47 -23.23
CA GLY A 241 -3.80 -12.27 -23.13
C GLY A 241 -4.59 -11.07 -22.58
N ALA A 242 -4.47 -9.92 -23.24
CA ALA A 242 -5.22 -8.70 -22.92
C ALA A 242 -6.76 -8.82 -23.06
N ASN A 243 -7.26 -9.90 -23.67
CA ASN A 243 -8.70 -10.18 -23.77
C ASN A 243 -9.23 -10.93 -22.53
N GLY A 244 -8.39 -11.27 -21.55
CA GLY A 244 -8.83 -11.72 -20.23
C GLY A 244 -9.71 -10.66 -19.54
N THR A 245 -10.75 -11.08 -18.83
CA THR A 245 -11.63 -10.15 -18.11
C THR A 245 -11.12 -9.89 -16.69
N GLN A 246 -11.60 -8.83 -16.04
CA GLN A 246 -11.35 -8.61 -14.60
C GLN A 246 -11.72 -9.84 -13.75
N ALA A 247 -12.73 -10.62 -14.16
CA ALA A 247 -13.12 -11.84 -13.49
C ALA A 247 -12.09 -12.97 -13.61
N HIS A 248 -11.07 -12.85 -14.46
CA HIS A 248 -9.91 -13.75 -14.53
C HIS A 248 -8.71 -13.20 -13.75
N TYR A 249 -8.57 -11.86 -13.69
CA TYR A 249 -7.42 -11.15 -13.11
C TYR A 249 -7.57 -10.81 -11.61
N ALA A 250 -8.79 -10.68 -11.09
CA ALA A 250 -9.06 -10.39 -9.69
C ALA A 250 -9.03 -11.65 -8.78
N ASN A 251 -8.60 -12.79 -9.31
CA ASN A 251 -8.64 -14.08 -8.62
C ASN A 251 -7.34 -14.38 -7.92
N ASN A 252 -6.98 -13.49 -7.04
CA ASN A 252 -5.84 -13.73 -6.20
C ASN A 252 -6.26 -14.79 -5.16
N ARG A 253 -5.77 -16.01 -5.34
CA ARG A 253 -5.83 -17.05 -4.30
C ARG A 253 -4.81 -16.66 -3.24
N TYR A 254 -5.23 -15.87 -2.27
CA TYR A 254 -4.33 -15.28 -1.26
C TYR A 254 -4.12 -16.15 0.00
N PHE A 255 -4.52 -17.43 -0.03
CA PHE A 255 -4.68 -18.25 1.16
C PHE A 255 -4.10 -19.65 0.97
N PRO A 256 -3.72 -20.33 2.07
CA PRO A 256 -3.05 -21.61 1.99
C PRO A 256 -3.83 -22.59 1.14
N ARG A 257 -3.13 -23.09 0.13
CA ARG A 257 -3.66 -24.12 -0.74
C ARG A 257 -3.61 -25.45 0.02
N SER A 258 -4.59 -26.32 -0.21
CA SER A 258 -4.45 -27.72 0.19
C SER A 258 -3.26 -28.40 -0.52
N ASP A 259 -2.88 -27.85 -1.68
CA ASP A 259 -1.72 -28.26 -2.45
C ASP A 259 -0.47 -27.52 -1.97
N PRO A 260 0.66 -28.21 -1.72
CA PRO A 260 1.89 -27.58 -1.27
C PRO A 260 2.42 -26.57 -2.29
N ALA A 261 2.98 -25.46 -1.81
CA ALA A 261 3.70 -24.50 -2.65
C ALA A 261 4.80 -25.21 -3.47
N ARG A 262 4.93 -24.85 -4.75
CA ARG A 262 5.86 -25.50 -5.69
C ARG A 262 6.95 -24.49 -6.07
N CYS A 263 8.20 -24.85 -5.85
CA CYS A 263 9.38 -24.03 -6.10
C CYS A 263 10.44 -24.87 -6.82
N ASP A 264 11.28 -24.21 -7.62
CA ASP A 264 12.28 -24.88 -8.46
C ASP A 264 13.29 -25.72 -7.64
N THR A 265 13.50 -25.39 -6.37
CA THR A 265 14.41 -26.10 -5.46
C THR A 265 13.72 -26.42 -4.12
N PRO A 266 13.20 -27.64 -3.92
CA PRO A 266 12.66 -28.08 -2.63
C PRO A 266 13.73 -28.13 -1.52
N PRO A 267 13.36 -27.93 -0.25
CA PRO A 267 12.02 -27.70 0.26
C PRO A 267 11.58 -26.23 0.13
N CYS A 268 10.33 -26.01 -0.27
CA CYS A 268 9.74 -24.67 -0.27
C CYS A 268 9.46 -24.23 1.17
N SER A 269 9.71 -22.95 1.48
CA SER A 269 9.40 -22.43 2.81
C SER A 269 7.88 -22.44 3.02
N THR A 270 7.40 -23.30 3.91
CA THR A 270 5.99 -23.38 4.30
C THR A 270 5.54 -22.22 5.19
N GLU A 271 6.47 -21.34 5.58
CA GLU A 271 6.24 -20.25 6.54
C GLU A 271 5.72 -18.95 5.92
N LEU A 272 5.55 -18.90 4.59
CA LEU A 272 5.20 -17.66 3.87
C LEU A 272 3.72 -17.54 3.51
N GLU A 273 2.91 -18.58 3.75
CA GLU A 273 1.45 -18.47 3.68
C GLU A 273 0.93 -17.78 4.94
N THR A 274 0.23 -16.68 4.72
CA THR A 274 0.05 -15.55 5.62
C THR A 274 -0.51 -15.96 6.99
N THR A 275 0.05 -15.43 8.09
CA THR A 275 -0.42 -15.65 9.47
C THR A 275 -1.75 -14.98 9.82
N GLY A 276 -2.45 -14.40 8.84
CA GLY A 276 -3.72 -13.70 9.03
C GLY A 276 -3.55 -12.36 9.76
N LEU A 277 -4.64 -11.83 10.31
CA LEU A 277 -4.59 -10.63 11.14
C LEU A 277 -4.06 -10.96 12.55
N SER A 278 -3.11 -10.15 13.00
CA SER A 278 -2.59 -10.14 14.36
C SER A 278 -3.18 -8.95 15.12
N PHE A 279 -3.66 -9.17 16.34
CA PHE A 279 -4.20 -8.14 17.21
C PHE A 279 -3.32 -7.97 18.45
N THR A 280 -3.01 -6.72 18.79
CA THR A 280 -2.33 -6.34 20.03
C THR A 280 -3.14 -5.25 20.72
N ALA A 281 -3.58 -5.50 21.96
CA ALA A 281 -4.26 -4.50 22.77
C ALA A 281 -3.29 -3.37 23.14
N GLY A 282 -3.77 -2.13 23.01
CA GLY A 282 -3.09 -0.93 23.48
C GLY A 282 -3.27 -0.71 24.98
N SER A 283 -2.88 0.47 25.45
CA SER A 283 -3.09 0.90 26.84
C SER A 283 -4.35 1.77 27.01
N TRP A 284 -5.09 2.05 25.94
CA TRP A 284 -6.37 2.76 25.98
C TRP A 284 -7.56 1.79 26.25
N PRO A 285 -8.55 2.16 27.10
CA PRO A 285 -8.60 3.37 27.91
C PRO A 285 -7.73 3.35 29.17
N GLY A 286 -7.11 4.49 29.49
CA GLY A 286 -6.23 4.69 30.66
C GLY A 286 -4.77 5.05 30.33
N GLY A 287 -4.34 4.85 29.08
CA GLY A 287 -3.05 5.28 28.55
C GLY A 287 -3.16 5.73 27.09
N ALA A 288 -2.06 6.23 26.52
CA ALA A 288 -2.06 6.87 25.20
C ALA A 288 -1.84 5.91 24.02
N ARG A 289 -1.54 4.62 24.24
CA ARG A 289 -1.22 3.69 23.13
C ARG A 289 -2.50 3.07 22.56
N PRO A 290 -2.78 3.21 21.25
CA PRO A 290 -3.97 2.62 20.60
C PRO A 290 -3.86 1.10 20.44
N ASN A 291 -5.00 0.46 20.16
CA ASN A 291 -5.03 -0.95 19.74
C ASN A 291 -4.40 -1.10 18.36
N VAL A 292 -3.65 -2.18 18.13
CA VAL A 292 -2.98 -2.45 16.86
C VAL A 292 -3.56 -3.71 16.24
N LEU A 293 -3.90 -3.62 14.95
CA LEU A 293 -4.31 -4.73 14.12
C LEU A 293 -3.42 -4.72 12.88
N GLY A 294 -2.63 -5.77 12.68
CA GLY A 294 -1.67 -5.86 11.58
C GLY A 294 -1.87 -7.12 10.77
N GLY A 295 -1.82 -7.00 9.45
CA GLY A 295 -1.85 -8.11 8.53
C GLY A 295 -0.93 -7.85 7.34
N GLN A 296 -0.17 -8.87 7.00
CA GLN A 296 0.55 -8.90 5.75
C GLN A 296 0.04 -10.07 4.92
N ARG A 297 -0.17 -9.83 3.64
CA ARG A 297 -0.49 -10.87 2.67
C ARG A 297 0.46 -10.86 1.50
N LEU A 298 1.00 -12.02 1.19
CA LEU A 298 1.66 -12.25 -0.08
C LEU A 298 0.59 -12.53 -1.13
N HIS A 299 0.80 -12.06 -2.36
CA HIS A 299 -0.14 -12.32 -3.45
C HIS A 299 0.57 -12.79 -4.72
N GLU A 300 -0.21 -13.49 -5.53
CA GLU A 300 0.11 -13.98 -6.86
C GLU A 300 -0.92 -13.35 -7.80
N ASP A 301 -0.51 -12.54 -8.77
CA ASP A 301 -1.39 -12.17 -9.88
C ASP A 301 -1.26 -13.25 -10.96
N GLY A 302 -2.21 -14.18 -11.04
CA GLY A 302 -2.63 -14.80 -12.30
C GLY A 302 -1.63 -15.58 -13.18
N ASP A 303 -0.41 -15.92 -12.75
CA ASP A 303 0.47 -16.82 -13.52
C ASP A 303 -0.05 -18.26 -13.40
N ILE A 304 -0.96 -18.64 -14.31
CA ILE A 304 -1.68 -19.93 -14.25
C ILE A 304 -1.41 -20.77 -15.51
N HIS A 305 -0.20 -20.66 -16.07
CA HIS A 305 0.33 -21.72 -16.96
C HIS A 305 0.82 -22.95 -16.21
N ALA A 306 0.34 -23.08 -15.00
CA ALA A 306 0.82 -23.95 -13.99
C ALA A 306 0.12 -25.30 -14.03
N GLY A 307 0.73 -26.21 -14.77
CA GLY A 307 0.27 -27.59 -14.77
C GLY A 307 0.38 -28.32 -13.43
N ASP A 308 -0.48 -29.32 -13.23
CA ASP A 308 -0.32 -30.34 -12.19
C ASP A 308 0.85 -31.26 -12.53
N ALA A 309 2.04 -31.07 -11.95
CA ALA A 309 2.81 -32.26 -11.52
C ALA A 309 3.99 -31.95 -10.60
N PRO A 310 4.06 -32.63 -9.44
CA PRO A 310 5.34 -33.11 -8.94
C PRO A 310 5.78 -34.28 -9.85
N GLY A 311 6.67 -34.02 -10.80
CA GLY A 311 7.37 -35.07 -11.56
C GLY A 311 6.97 -35.36 -13.02
N GLY A 312 6.22 -34.51 -13.74
CA GLY A 312 5.96 -34.78 -15.16
C GLY A 312 5.07 -33.77 -15.91
N GLY A 313 5.66 -33.08 -16.90
CA GLY A 313 4.99 -32.43 -18.03
C GLY A 313 4.09 -31.22 -17.74
N PHE A 314 3.91 -30.37 -18.75
CA PHE A 314 2.87 -29.34 -18.76
C PHE A 314 1.48 -29.99 -18.72
N LEU A 315 0.46 -29.30 -18.18
CA LEU A 315 -0.94 -29.71 -18.41
C LEU A 315 -1.18 -29.78 -19.93
N PRO A 316 -2.05 -30.69 -20.42
CA PRO A 316 -2.46 -30.66 -21.81
C PRO A 316 -3.01 -29.27 -22.19
N GLY A 317 -2.26 -28.52 -23.01
CA GLY A 317 -2.58 -27.13 -23.39
C GLY A 317 -1.84 -26.05 -22.60
N GLY A 318 -1.10 -26.38 -21.54
CA GLY A 318 -0.25 -25.46 -20.78
C GLY A 318 1.14 -25.29 -21.41
N ASN A 319 1.74 -24.12 -21.17
CA ASN A 319 3.04 -23.71 -21.72
C ASN A 319 4.03 -23.27 -20.61
N GLY A 320 3.74 -23.54 -19.33
CA GLY A 320 4.53 -23.10 -18.18
C GLY A 320 4.59 -24.14 -17.04
N VAL A 321 5.42 -23.85 -16.03
CA VAL A 321 5.63 -24.71 -14.84
C VAL A 321 4.55 -24.42 -13.79
N GLY A 322 4.15 -25.45 -13.03
CA GLY A 322 3.11 -25.47 -11.98
C GLY A 322 3.05 -24.28 -11.01
N VAL A 323 1.92 -24.21 -10.26
CA VAL A 323 1.36 -22.99 -9.64
C VAL A 323 2.41 -22.14 -8.93
N PRO A 324 2.55 -20.84 -9.25
CA PRO A 324 3.59 -19.97 -8.70
C PRO A 324 3.61 -20.01 -7.18
N PHE A 325 4.76 -19.72 -6.59
CA PHE A 325 4.94 -19.71 -5.14
C PHE A 325 4.22 -18.48 -4.50
N PRO A 326 3.64 -18.60 -3.29
CA PRO A 326 3.02 -17.47 -2.59
C PRO A 326 4.02 -16.32 -2.42
N GLY A 327 3.67 -15.13 -2.94
CA GLY A 327 4.53 -13.94 -2.89
C GLY A 327 5.50 -13.77 -4.04
N SER A 328 5.39 -14.60 -5.07
CA SER A 328 6.12 -14.42 -6.35
C SER A 328 5.86 -13.06 -7.00
N LYS A 329 4.64 -12.51 -6.90
CA LYS A 329 4.30 -11.18 -7.45
C LYS A 329 4.42 -10.06 -6.44
N GLY A 330 4.28 -10.33 -5.14
CA GLY A 330 4.64 -9.36 -4.10
C GLY A 330 3.76 -9.42 -2.86
N VAL A 331 3.62 -8.27 -2.20
CA VAL A 331 3.04 -8.15 -0.86
C VAL A 331 2.05 -7.00 -0.76
N ARG A 332 1.02 -7.23 0.05
CA ARG A 332 0.05 -6.28 0.55
C ARG A 332 0.16 -6.23 2.05
N GLU A 333 0.16 -5.04 2.62
CA GLU A 333 0.25 -4.85 4.05
C GLU A 333 -0.85 -3.91 4.50
N ILE A 334 -1.44 -4.21 5.65
CA ILE A 334 -2.28 -3.30 6.39
C ILE A 334 -1.85 -3.31 7.85
N VAL A 335 -1.66 -2.13 8.43
CA VAL A 335 -1.50 -1.98 9.88
C VAL A 335 -2.39 -0.85 10.32
N GLN A 336 -3.27 -1.14 11.28
CA GLN A 336 -4.26 -0.23 11.78
C GLN A 336 -4.06 0.04 13.27
N TRP A 337 -4.00 1.32 13.64
CA TRP A 337 -4.01 1.78 15.03
C TRP A 337 -5.37 2.39 15.32
N SER A 338 -6.04 1.94 16.38
CA SER A 338 -7.43 2.32 16.67
C SER A 338 -7.60 2.76 18.11
N TYR A 339 -8.22 3.93 18.30
CA TYR A 339 -8.95 4.24 19.53
C TYR A 339 -10.42 3.82 19.37
N GLN A 340 -11.36 4.48 20.05
CA GLN A 340 -12.76 4.11 19.97
C GLN A 340 -13.38 4.50 18.62
N TYR A 341 -13.05 5.69 18.12
CA TYR A 341 -13.71 6.26 16.93
C TYR A 341 -12.75 6.56 15.77
N SER A 342 -11.51 6.90 16.09
CA SER A 342 -10.46 7.28 15.15
C SER A 342 -9.49 6.12 14.92
N ASN A 343 -9.03 6.01 13.68
CA ASN A 343 -8.11 4.99 13.23
C ASN A 343 -7.06 5.60 12.31
N ILE A 344 -5.82 5.12 12.41
CA ILE A 344 -4.81 5.24 11.35
C ILE A 344 -4.75 3.89 10.67
N GLY A 345 -4.94 3.84 9.35
CA GLY A 345 -4.64 2.67 8.53
C GLY A 345 -3.45 2.96 7.63
N TYR A 346 -2.32 2.34 7.93
CA TYR A 346 -1.20 2.24 7.00
C TYR A 346 -1.46 1.09 6.05
N TRP A 347 -1.24 1.33 4.77
CA TRP A 347 -1.24 0.28 3.76
C TRP A 347 0.03 0.34 2.92
N ALA A 348 0.49 -0.81 2.46
CA ALA A 348 1.52 -0.91 1.46
C ALA A 348 1.18 -1.95 0.41
N THR A 349 1.61 -1.67 -0.81
CA THR A 349 1.54 -2.57 -1.97
C THR A 349 2.92 -2.55 -2.59
N ARG A 350 3.54 -3.71 -2.68
CA ARG A 350 4.80 -3.90 -3.38
C ARG A 350 4.59 -5.03 -4.37
N ASP A 351 4.75 -4.74 -5.64
CA ASP A 351 4.74 -5.73 -6.71
C ASP A 351 6.21 -5.88 -7.16
N THR A 352 6.75 -7.11 -7.07
CA THR A 352 8.14 -7.47 -7.37
C THR A 352 8.28 -8.21 -8.70
N VAL A 353 9.45 -8.02 -9.32
CA VAL A 353 9.80 -8.51 -10.65
C VAL A 353 10.65 -9.76 -10.56
N ASP A 354 10.07 -10.90 -10.89
CA ASP A 354 10.77 -11.88 -11.73
C ASP A 354 9.76 -12.77 -12.46
N LEU A 355 8.87 -12.14 -13.23
CA LEU A 355 7.92 -12.89 -14.05
C LEU A 355 8.41 -12.90 -15.48
N ALA A 356 8.97 -14.04 -15.85
CA ALA A 356 9.31 -14.40 -17.23
C ALA A 356 8.07 -14.50 -18.14
N GLU A 357 6.87 -14.25 -17.61
CA GLU A 357 5.57 -14.36 -18.28
C GLU A 357 5.39 -13.31 -19.39
N TRP A 358 6.05 -12.14 -19.27
CA TRP A 358 5.72 -10.95 -20.07
C TRP A 358 6.85 -10.35 -20.90
N SER A 359 8.08 -10.76 -20.64
CA SER A 359 9.27 -10.13 -21.18
C SER A 359 10.02 -11.04 -22.14
N VAL A 360 10.42 -10.47 -23.28
CA VAL A 360 11.60 -10.96 -23.99
C VAL A 360 12.75 -11.03 -22.98
N PRO A 361 13.57 -12.10 -23.00
CA PRO A 361 14.73 -12.23 -22.10
C PRO A 361 15.53 -10.92 -22.05
N GLY A 362 15.63 -10.32 -20.85
CA GLY A 362 16.33 -9.04 -20.64
C GLY A 362 15.45 -7.78 -20.53
N SER A 363 14.12 -7.90 -20.47
CA SER A 363 13.24 -6.81 -20.04
C SER A 363 12.66 -7.08 -18.66
N PHE A 364 12.84 -6.13 -17.73
CA PHE A 364 12.40 -6.25 -16.34
C PHE A 364 11.00 -5.64 -16.21
N GLU A 365 10.01 -6.43 -15.81
CA GLU A 365 8.63 -6.00 -15.56
C GLU A 365 8.50 -5.28 -14.21
N HIS A 366 8.81 -3.98 -14.15
CA HIS A 366 8.26 -3.01 -13.19
C HIS A 366 8.25 -3.37 -11.67
N ASN A 367 9.28 -2.94 -10.94
CA ASN A 367 9.21 -2.86 -9.48
C ASN A 367 8.31 -1.67 -9.09
N THR A 368 7.11 -1.93 -8.59
CA THR A 368 6.22 -0.86 -8.15
C THR A 368 5.90 -0.98 -6.67
N ALA A 369 6.28 0.03 -5.89
CA ALA A 369 5.97 0.11 -4.48
C ALA A 369 5.17 1.37 -4.19
N ARG A 370 4.10 1.24 -3.41
CA ARG A 370 3.30 2.35 -2.93
C ARG A 370 2.94 2.09 -1.50
N SER A 371 2.88 3.15 -0.72
CA SER A 371 2.34 3.09 0.62
C SER A 371 1.58 4.36 0.89
N GLY A 372 0.64 4.27 1.81
CA GLY A 372 -0.14 5.40 2.20
C GLY A 372 -0.69 5.26 3.60
N ILE A 373 -1.20 6.39 4.06
CA ILE A 373 -1.88 6.51 5.33
C ILE A 373 -3.28 7.00 5.04
N VAL A 374 -4.25 6.36 5.69
CA VAL A 374 -5.62 6.82 5.77
C VAL A 374 -5.94 7.01 7.24
N THR A 375 -6.27 8.23 7.64
CA THR A 375 -6.82 8.51 8.98
C THR A 375 -8.32 8.66 8.86
N TYR A 376 -9.08 7.80 9.52
CA TYR A 376 -10.53 7.68 9.30
C TYR A 376 -11.25 7.19 10.54
N GLY A 377 -12.57 7.27 10.50
CA GLY A 377 -13.37 6.85 11.64
C GLY A 377 -14.83 7.27 11.54
N GLN A 378 -15.53 7.11 12.65
CA GLN A 378 -16.87 7.67 12.81
C GLN A 378 -16.75 9.19 12.89
N VAL A 379 -16.89 9.91 11.78
CA VAL A 379 -16.73 11.37 11.79
C VAL A 379 -17.79 12.04 12.67
N THR A 380 -17.37 12.99 13.49
CA THR A 380 -18.25 13.83 14.29
C THR A 380 -19.20 14.62 13.39
N ASP A 381 -20.49 14.66 13.73
CA ASP A 381 -21.45 15.51 13.03
C ASP A 381 -20.98 16.97 13.11
N PRO A 382 -20.75 17.66 11.97
CA PRO A 382 -20.31 19.06 11.94
C PRO A 382 -21.16 19.98 12.83
N ALA A 383 -22.47 19.74 12.91
CA ALA A 383 -23.39 20.55 13.72
C ALA A 383 -23.18 20.38 15.24
N THR A 384 -22.48 19.32 15.65
CA THR A 384 -22.21 19.00 17.06
C THR A 384 -20.80 19.37 17.50
N VAL A 385 -19.93 19.81 16.59
CA VAL A 385 -18.58 20.27 16.93
C VAL A 385 -18.70 21.45 17.91
N PRO A 386 -18.01 21.41 19.07
CA PRO A 386 -18.12 22.48 20.06
C PRO A 386 -17.83 23.86 19.47
N ALA A 387 -18.56 24.87 19.93
CA ALA A 387 -18.38 26.26 19.50
C ALA A 387 -17.34 27.02 20.36
N SER A 388 -16.92 26.45 21.49
CA SER A 388 -15.99 27.08 22.43
C SER A 388 -15.26 26.06 23.29
N GLY A 389 -14.25 26.52 24.03
CA GLY A 389 -13.38 25.71 24.87
C GLY A 389 -12.07 25.34 24.20
N THR A 390 -11.06 25.07 25.03
CA THR A 390 -9.73 24.64 24.61
C THR A 390 -9.44 23.28 25.22
N PHE A 391 -9.09 22.31 24.40
CA PHE A 391 -8.84 20.94 24.83
C PHE A 391 -7.54 20.42 24.24
N SER A 392 -6.78 19.71 25.07
CA SER A 392 -5.56 19.01 24.68
C SER A 392 -5.86 17.52 24.54
N TYR A 393 -5.23 16.89 23.55
CA TYR A 393 -5.32 15.47 23.24
C TYR A 393 -3.90 14.93 23.09
N ASP A 394 -3.65 13.77 23.66
CA ASP A 394 -2.40 13.04 23.51
C ASP A 394 -2.59 11.86 22.56
N GLY A 395 -1.58 11.63 21.73
CA GLY A 395 -1.77 10.82 20.54
C GLY A 395 -0.53 10.11 20.06
N PHE A 396 -0.77 9.32 19.03
CA PHE A 396 0.18 8.45 18.39
C PHE A 396 0.32 8.83 16.92
N VAL A 397 1.55 8.76 16.41
CA VAL A 397 1.91 9.02 15.02
C VAL A 397 2.44 7.74 14.40
N TYR A 398 2.04 7.47 13.15
CA TYR A 398 2.67 6.48 12.30
C TYR A 398 2.84 7.01 10.89
N GLY A 399 3.92 6.64 10.23
CA GLY A 399 4.14 6.99 8.83
C GLY A 399 5.37 6.34 8.24
N SER A 400 5.67 6.71 7.01
CA SER A 400 6.88 6.34 6.29
C SER A 400 7.70 7.58 5.97
N TYR A 401 9.01 7.49 6.15
CA TYR A 401 9.97 8.55 5.86
C TYR A 401 11.07 8.02 4.94
N ALA A 402 11.26 8.66 3.80
CA ALA A 402 12.43 8.47 2.96
C ALA A 402 13.39 9.65 3.19
N PRO A 403 14.67 9.39 3.53
CA PRO A 403 15.63 10.46 3.83
C PRO A 403 16.08 11.23 2.59
N ASP A 404 15.95 10.64 1.41
CA ASP A 404 16.24 11.25 0.11
C ASP A 404 15.42 10.56 -1.00
N GLY A 405 15.60 11.00 -2.24
CA GLY A 405 14.90 10.41 -3.39
C GLY A 405 15.41 9.05 -3.85
N VAL A 406 16.35 8.42 -3.14
CA VAL A 406 17.04 7.19 -3.56
C VAL A 406 16.92 6.06 -2.53
N GLN A 407 16.99 6.36 -1.24
CA GLN A 407 16.87 5.38 -0.16
C GLN A 407 15.42 4.96 0.05
N ASP A 408 15.17 3.68 0.32
CA ASP A 408 13.82 3.20 0.63
C ASP A 408 13.28 3.88 1.90
N GLN A 409 11.96 3.97 1.97
CA GLN A 409 11.30 4.54 3.14
C GLN A 409 11.44 3.64 4.36
N GLU A 410 11.63 4.26 5.52
CA GLU A 410 11.55 3.60 6.82
C GLU A 410 10.23 3.97 7.50
N ASN A 411 9.54 2.96 8.04
CA ASN A 411 8.37 3.21 8.85
C ASN A 411 8.79 3.76 10.21
N PHE A 412 8.12 4.80 10.68
CA PHE A 412 8.40 5.44 11.97
C PHE A 412 7.15 5.54 12.83
N THR A 413 7.38 5.60 14.13
CA THR A 413 6.36 5.97 15.11
C THR A 413 6.75 7.26 15.80
N GLY A 414 5.78 7.94 16.41
CA GLY A 414 6.03 9.11 17.23
C GLY A 414 4.86 9.43 18.14
N ASP A 415 4.98 10.55 18.85
CA ASP A 415 3.95 11.06 19.72
C ASP A 415 3.36 12.34 19.11
N ALA A 416 2.06 12.54 19.35
CA ALA A 416 1.36 13.76 18.95
C ALA A 416 0.69 14.41 20.15
N THR A 417 0.77 15.74 20.23
CA THR A 417 -0.13 16.54 21.06
C THR A 417 -0.96 17.41 20.14
N VAL A 418 -2.27 17.32 20.26
CA VAL A 418 -3.21 18.14 19.50
C VAL A 418 -3.93 19.06 20.48
N MET A 419 -3.87 20.36 20.24
CA MET A 419 -4.62 21.34 21.02
C MET A 419 -5.67 21.98 20.11
N VAL A 420 -6.94 21.87 20.51
CA VAL A 420 -8.07 22.42 19.75
C VAL A 420 -8.63 23.59 20.52
N ASP A 421 -8.63 24.78 19.91
CA ASP A 421 -9.35 25.95 20.38
C ASP A 421 -10.61 26.13 19.51
N TYR A 422 -11.74 25.70 20.04
CA TYR A 422 -13.02 25.75 19.32
C TYR A 422 -13.54 27.18 19.14
N ALA A 423 -13.18 28.10 20.05
CA ALA A 423 -13.57 29.50 19.95
C ALA A 423 -12.75 30.22 18.88
N ALA A 424 -11.44 29.98 18.83
CA ALA A 424 -10.55 30.50 17.80
C ALA A 424 -10.66 29.74 16.46
N ARG A 425 -11.33 28.59 16.46
CA ARG A 425 -11.42 27.66 15.31
C ARG A 425 -10.05 27.20 14.80
N THR A 426 -9.12 26.93 15.72
CA THR A 426 -7.77 26.48 15.40
C THR A 426 -7.45 25.12 16.00
N VAL A 427 -6.58 24.38 15.32
CA VAL A 427 -5.99 23.13 15.78
C VAL A 427 -4.48 23.29 15.72
N THR A 428 -3.81 23.21 16.86
CA THR A 428 -2.35 23.15 16.94
C THR A 428 -1.92 21.71 17.04
N VAL A 429 -1.21 21.21 16.03
CA VAL A 429 -0.67 19.86 15.99
C VAL A 429 0.83 19.90 16.23
N THR A 430 1.27 19.20 17.26
CA THR A 430 2.69 19.01 17.60
C THR A 430 3.05 17.55 17.40
N VAL A 431 4.01 17.26 16.53
CA VAL A 431 4.57 15.91 16.33
C VAL A 431 6.01 15.90 16.81
N PHE A 432 6.35 14.90 17.63
CA PHE A 432 7.65 14.81 18.30
C PHE A 432 8.01 13.36 18.65
N ASN A 433 9.24 13.15 19.15
CA ASN A 433 9.79 11.84 19.51
C ASN A 433 9.72 10.80 18.39
N CYS A 434 9.83 11.23 17.12
CA CYS A 434 9.73 10.29 16.01
C CYS A 434 11.00 9.42 15.89
N VAL A 435 10.79 8.11 15.86
CA VAL A 435 11.85 7.09 15.74
C VAL A 435 11.44 6.03 14.74
N VAL A 436 12.43 5.41 14.08
CA VAL A 436 12.20 4.23 13.22
C VAL A 436 11.49 3.15 14.04
N SER A 437 10.39 2.65 13.52
CA SER A 437 9.48 1.74 14.21
C SER A 437 10.21 0.49 14.70
N GLY A 438 10.04 0.16 15.99
CA GLY A 438 10.72 -0.97 16.62
C GLY A 438 12.17 -0.70 17.04
N THR A 439 12.68 0.52 16.85
CA THR A 439 14.04 0.92 17.23
C THR A 439 14.02 2.23 18.04
N ALA A 440 15.19 2.69 18.49
CA ALA A 440 15.37 4.00 19.11
C ALA A 440 16.02 5.02 18.16
N THR A 441 16.17 4.70 16.88
CA THR A 441 16.84 5.56 15.89
C THR A 441 15.94 6.75 15.55
N PRO A 442 16.35 8.00 15.80
CA PRO A 442 15.51 9.17 15.50
C PRO A 442 15.31 9.38 14.00
N VAL A 443 14.10 9.81 13.62
CA VAL A 443 13.82 10.35 12.27
C VAL A 443 13.47 11.85 12.38
N PRO A 444 13.87 12.69 11.41
CA PRO A 444 13.74 14.14 11.49
C PRO A 444 12.31 14.65 11.18
N VAL A 445 11.29 13.94 11.68
CA VAL A 445 9.88 14.30 11.52
C VAL A 445 9.40 14.89 12.83
N SER A 446 9.54 16.20 13.01
CA SER A 446 9.00 16.91 14.17
C SER A 446 8.63 18.33 13.81
N PHE A 447 7.46 18.78 14.25
CA PHE A 447 6.94 20.11 13.93
C PHE A 447 5.87 20.54 14.91
N VAL A 448 5.59 21.85 14.89
CA VAL A 448 4.37 22.45 15.44
C VAL A 448 3.69 23.17 14.29
N SER A 449 2.41 22.91 14.07
CA SER A 449 1.62 23.55 13.02
C SER A 449 0.27 23.97 13.55
N VAL A 450 -0.12 25.23 13.28
CA VAL A 450 -1.46 25.74 13.58
C VAL A 450 -2.27 25.71 12.29
N ILE A 451 -3.40 25.00 12.30
CA ILE A 451 -4.32 24.86 11.17
C ILE A 451 -5.72 25.32 11.56
N ASN A 452 -6.53 25.65 10.56
CA ASN A 452 -7.85 26.23 10.79
C ASN A 452 -8.96 25.21 10.56
N ILE A 453 -9.90 25.14 11.50
CA ILE A 453 -11.16 24.42 11.32
C ILE A 453 -11.95 25.12 10.21
N SER A 454 -12.47 24.34 9.26
CA SER A 454 -13.22 24.85 8.10
C SER A 454 -14.33 25.80 8.56
N GLY A 455 -14.42 26.96 7.92
CA GLY A 455 -15.55 27.89 8.08
C GLY A 455 -16.75 27.54 7.18
N THR A 456 -16.62 26.50 6.35
CA THR A 456 -17.68 26.05 5.45
C THR A 456 -18.74 25.29 6.25
N ALA A 457 -20.01 25.67 6.05
CA ALA A 457 -21.15 25.00 6.66
C ALA A 457 -21.19 23.50 6.30
N GLY A 458 -21.30 22.62 7.29
CA GLY A 458 -21.33 21.17 7.10
C GLY A 458 -19.93 20.53 7.02
N GLU A 459 -18.86 21.29 7.25
CA GLU A 459 -17.47 20.82 7.24
C GLU A 459 -16.68 21.24 8.48
N GLU A 460 -17.36 21.73 9.51
CA GLU A 460 -16.76 22.18 10.78
C GLU A 460 -16.03 21.05 11.52
N ASN A 461 -16.18 19.81 11.07
CA ASN A 461 -15.46 18.64 11.55
C ASN A 461 -14.12 18.38 10.81
N TYR A 462 -13.64 19.33 10.01
CA TYR A 462 -12.41 19.24 9.23
C TYR A 462 -11.54 20.49 9.43
N ALA A 463 -10.22 20.32 9.47
CA ALA A 463 -9.25 21.40 9.45
C ALA A 463 -8.12 21.10 8.47
N THR A 464 -7.52 22.13 7.89
CA THR A 464 -6.38 21.98 6.97
C THR A 464 -5.42 23.16 7.05
N GLY A 465 -4.16 22.90 6.71
CA GLY A 465 -3.13 23.92 6.61
C GLY A 465 -1.82 23.33 6.10
N THR A 466 -0.72 24.00 6.41
CA THR A 466 0.61 23.67 5.93
C THR A 466 1.61 23.63 7.07
N ILE A 467 2.56 22.71 6.99
CA ILE A 467 3.74 22.64 7.84
C ILE A 467 4.90 23.33 7.13
N ALA A 468 5.66 24.14 7.86
CA ALA A 468 6.86 24.81 7.37
C ALA A 468 8.09 24.40 8.20
N GLY A 469 9.24 24.25 7.54
CA GLY A 469 10.48 23.79 8.18
C GLY A 469 11.43 23.14 7.18
N GLY A 470 12.38 22.34 7.67
CA GLY A 470 13.26 21.52 6.82
C GLY A 470 12.49 20.46 6.04
N LEU A 471 11.40 19.95 6.62
CA LEU A 471 10.33 19.25 5.95
C LEU A 471 9.11 20.16 5.91
N SER A 472 8.46 20.27 4.76
CA SER A 472 7.31 21.15 4.54
C SER A 472 6.28 20.51 3.62
N GLY A 473 5.02 20.87 3.80
CA GLY A 473 3.92 20.28 3.03
C GLY A 473 2.57 20.49 3.70
N GLY A 474 1.59 19.65 3.37
CA GLY A 474 0.24 19.79 3.88
C GLY A 474 -0.06 18.93 5.09
N ILE A 475 -1.02 19.39 5.87
CA ILE A 475 -1.61 18.66 6.99
C ILE A 475 -3.12 18.89 7.00
N SER A 476 -3.84 17.89 7.48
CA SER A 476 -5.26 17.99 7.77
C SER A 476 -5.60 17.33 9.09
N ASN A 477 -6.74 17.71 9.67
CA ASN A 477 -7.31 17.13 10.87
C ASN A 477 -8.80 16.88 10.67
N ARG A 478 -9.32 15.82 11.29
CA ARG A 478 -10.75 15.52 11.43
C ARG A 478 -11.09 15.22 12.88
N PHE A 479 -12.36 15.42 13.20
CA PHE A 479 -12.95 15.06 14.49
C PHE A 479 -13.76 13.78 14.35
N PHE A 480 -13.60 12.85 15.29
CA PHE A 480 -14.22 11.53 15.28
C PHE A 480 -14.96 11.25 16.59
N GLY A 481 -16.12 10.61 16.48
CA GLY A 481 -16.97 10.22 17.60
C GLY A 481 -18.07 11.22 17.90
N PRO A 482 -19.05 10.81 18.72
CA PRO A 482 -20.16 11.66 19.13
C PRO A 482 -19.71 12.74 20.11
N VAL A 483 -20.33 13.92 20.01
CA VAL A 483 -20.20 15.00 20.99
C VAL A 483 -21.52 15.12 21.74
N SER A 484 -21.54 14.71 23.00
CA SER A 484 -22.74 14.79 23.85
C SER A 484 -22.36 14.90 25.32
N GLY A 485 -23.14 15.65 26.12
CA GLY A 485 -22.96 15.66 27.57
C GLY A 485 -21.58 16.10 28.07
N GLY A 486 -20.86 16.94 27.31
CA GLY A 486 -19.52 17.41 27.66
C GLY A 486 -18.36 16.51 27.21
N THR A 487 -18.63 15.43 26.48
CA THR A 487 -17.59 14.66 25.80
C THR A 487 -17.02 15.46 24.63
N THR A 488 -15.71 15.36 24.43
CA THR A 488 -15.04 15.89 23.24
C THR A 488 -14.78 14.76 22.25
N PRO A 489 -14.78 15.03 20.93
CA PRO A 489 -14.46 14.02 19.95
C PRO A 489 -12.99 13.61 20.05
N GLU A 490 -12.66 12.41 19.58
CA GLU A 490 -11.29 12.07 19.23
C GLU A 490 -10.84 12.90 18.02
N VAL A 491 -9.54 13.01 17.82
CA VAL A 491 -8.97 13.76 16.68
C VAL A 491 -8.02 12.87 15.90
N GLY A 492 -7.93 13.11 14.60
CA GLY A 492 -6.91 12.45 13.79
C GLY A 492 -6.70 13.17 12.47
N GLY A 493 -5.52 13.00 11.90
CA GLY A 493 -5.14 13.69 10.69
C GLY A 493 -4.13 12.93 9.87
N ALA A 494 -3.84 13.48 8.70
CA ALA A 494 -2.80 13.00 7.80
C ALA A 494 -1.98 14.20 7.31
N PHE A 495 -0.70 13.95 7.08
CA PHE A 495 0.23 14.95 6.56
C PHE A 495 1.20 14.32 5.56
N SER A 496 1.60 15.12 4.57
CA SER A 496 2.63 14.74 3.61
C SER A 496 3.64 15.87 3.50
N LEU A 497 4.92 15.52 3.57
CA LEU A 497 6.02 16.49 3.61
C LEU A 497 7.06 16.16 2.56
N THR A 498 7.73 17.20 2.09
CA THR A 498 8.93 17.11 1.26
C THR A 498 10.04 17.97 1.85
N GLY A 499 11.29 17.60 1.59
CA GLY A 499 12.47 18.33 2.01
C GLY A 499 13.56 18.35 0.95
N ALA A 500 14.71 18.92 1.33
CA ALA A 500 15.89 18.92 0.48
C ALA A 500 16.34 17.48 0.13
N GLY A 501 17.01 17.30 -1.01
CA GLY A 501 17.55 16.00 -1.43
C GLY A 501 16.49 14.97 -1.84
N GLY A 502 15.21 15.35 -1.91
CA GLY A 502 14.11 14.42 -2.23
C GLY A 502 13.56 13.69 -1.01
N ALA A 503 13.88 14.15 0.21
CA ALA A 503 13.28 13.62 1.43
C ALA A 503 11.75 13.74 1.36
N ALA A 504 11.04 12.70 1.79
CA ALA A 504 9.58 12.66 1.74
C ALA A 504 8.98 11.94 2.93
N VAL A 505 7.79 12.38 3.35
CA VAL A 505 7.01 11.78 4.43
C VAL A 505 5.57 11.59 3.99
N VAL A 506 5.00 10.42 4.30
CA VAL A 506 3.55 10.21 4.36
C VAL A 506 3.22 9.67 5.75
N ALA A 507 2.36 10.36 6.48
CA ALA A 507 2.11 10.02 7.87
C ALA A 507 0.71 10.44 8.31
N GLY A 508 0.26 9.85 9.41
CA GLY A 508 -0.96 10.24 10.08
C GLY A 508 -0.82 10.16 11.58
N TYR A 509 -1.79 10.75 12.26
CA TYR A 509 -1.86 10.78 13.70
C TYR A 509 -3.30 10.57 14.15
N ILE A 510 -3.47 9.99 15.33
CA ILE A 510 -4.72 9.98 16.09
C ILE A 510 -4.40 10.39 17.51
N ALA A 511 -5.31 11.12 18.14
CA ALA A 511 -5.18 11.53 19.53
C ALA A 511 -6.53 11.48 20.24
N TYR A 512 -6.46 11.19 21.54
CA TYR A 512 -7.59 11.08 22.43
C TYR A 512 -7.28 11.91 23.70
N ARG A 513 -8.31 12.25 24.49
CA ARG A 513 -8.22 13.17 25.61
C ARG A 513 -7.97 12.50 26.97
#